data_AF-A0A9Q9FGQ5-F1
#
_entry.id   AF-A0A9Q9FGQ5-F1
#
_cell.length_a   1.000
_cell.length_b   1.000
_cell.length_c   1.000
_cell.angle_alpha   90.00
_cell.angle_beta   90.00
_cell.angle_gamma   90.00
#
_symmetry.space_group_name_H-M   'P 1'
#
loop_
_entity.id
_entity.type
_entity.pdbx_description
1 polymer ?
#
loop_
_entity_poly.entity_id
_entity_poly.type
_entity_poly.pdbx_seq_one_letter_code
_entity_poly.pdbx_strand_id
1 'polypeptide(L)' 'MLIHQLLPLATIITPNLLEAEVLCGFKITSKADMINAAKTISGQLNGGVSVKGGHSVSDADDLLYANEQEY' A
#
# COMPACT_ATOMS: atom_id res chain seq x y z
N MET A 1 -1.97 10.05 15.36
CA MET A 1 -1.41 11.20 14.62
C MET A 1 -1.21 10.86 13.15
N LEU A 2 -0.33 9.90 12.80
CA LEU A 2 -0.03 9.53 11.41
C LEU A 2 -1.27 9.27 10.52
N ILE A 3 -2.08 8.24 10.85
CA ILE A 3 -3.21 7.81 10.02
C ILE A 3 -4.34 8.84 9.92
N HIS A 4 -4.65 9.53 11.02
CA HIS A 4 -5.81 10.43 11.08
C HIS A 4 -5.50 11.90 10.78
N GLN A 5 -4.22 12.30 10.71
CA GLN A 5 -3.84 13.70 10.50
C GLN A 5 -2.88 13.90 9.32
N LEU A 6 -1.97 12.96 9.07
CA LEU A 6 -0.94 13.13 8.02
C LEU A 6 -1.31 12.41 6.73
N LEU A 7 -1.71 11.14 6.81
CA LEU A 7 -2.01 10.36 5.61
C LEU A 7 -3.20 10.92 4.79
N PRO A 8 -4.28 11.48 5.39
CA PRO A 8 -5.37 12.06 4.62
C PRO A 8 -4.97 13.30 3.81
N LEU A 9 -3.85 13.94 4.15
CA LEU A 9 -3.29 15.09 3.41
C LEU A 9 -2.38 14.64 2.26
N ALA A 10 -2.00 13.36 2.21
CA ALA A 10 -1.05 12.85 1.22
C ALA A 10 -1.77 12.51 -0.10
N THR A 11 -1.21 13.01 -1.21
CA THR A 11 -1.63 12.62 -2.56
C THR A 11 -1.14 11.22 -2.95
N ILE A 12 0.00 10.82 -2.39
CA ILE A 12 0.54 9.47 -2.52
C ILE A 12 1.25 9.09 -1.22
N ILE A 13 1.11 7.83 -0.81
CA ILE A 13 1.93 7.25 0.24
C ILE A 13 2.69 6.05 -0.30
N THR A 14 3.90 5.81 0.22
CA THR A 14 4.77 4.75 -0.28
C THR A 14 5.19 3.79 0.83
N PRO A 15 4.27 3.04 1.45
CA PRO A 15 4.62 2.11 2.50
C PRO A 15 5.50 0.98 1.93
N ASN A 16 6.51 0.53 2.66
CA ASN A 16 7.12 -0.78 2.36
C ASN A 16 6.19 -1.93 2.76
N LEU A 17 6.54 -3.17 2.43
CA LEU A 17 5.72 -4.36 2.73
C LEU A 17 5.32 -4.46 4.21
N LEU A 18 6.26 -4.26 5.15
CA LEU A 18 5.99 -4.35 6.59
C LEU A 18 5.07 -3.21 7.07
N GLU A 19 5.25 -2.00 6.54
CA GLU A 19 4.37 -0.87 6.83
C GLU A 19 2.96 -1.10 6.25
N ALA A 20 2.87 -1.69 5.06
CA ALA A 20 1.60 -2.02 4.42
C ALA A 20 0.83 -3.07 5.22
N GLU A 21 1.49 -4.11 5.76
CA GLU A 21 0.86 -5.09 6.65
C GLU A 21 0.25 -4.45 7.90
N VAL A 22 0.96 -3.48 8.50
CA VAL A 22 0.46 -2.74 9.67
C VAL A 22 -0.76 -1.88 9.31
N LEU A 23 -0.74 -1.24 8.13
CA LEU A 23 -1.82 -0.35 7.69
C LEU A 23 -3.07 -1.12 7.23
N CYS A 24 -2.91 -2.25 6.55
CA CYS A 24 -4.04 -3.06 6.08
C CYS A 24 -4.59 -4.03 7.15
N GLY A 25 -3.81 -4.31 8.20
CA GLY A 25 -4.21 -5.17 9.31
C GLY A 25 -4.13 -6.67 9.03
N PHE A 26 -3.46 -7.08 7.94
CA PHE A 26 -3.25 -8.49 7.58
C PHE A 26 -1.86 -8.73 6.97
N LYS A 27 -1.44 -10.00 6.92
CA LYS A 27 -0.16 -10.39 6.34
C LYS A 27 -0.19 -10.39 4.81
N ILE A 28 0.88 -9.89 4.19
CA ILE A 28 1.01 -9.83 2.74
C ILE A 28 1.99 -10.92 2.30
N THR A 29 1.45 -12.02 1.77
CA THR A 29 2.23 -13.21 1.39
C THR A 29 2.19 -13.52 -0.09
N SER A 30 1.34 -12.82 -0.84
CA SER A 30 1.22 -12.90 -2.30
C SER A 30 1.02 -11.54 -2.97
N LYS A 31 1.21 -11.47 -4.29
CA LYS A 31 0.90 -10.27 -5.08
C LYS A 31 -0.57 -9.88 -4.99
N ALA A 32 -1.47 -10.86 -4.88
CA ALA A 32 -2.89 -10.61 -4.65
C ALA A 32 -3.15 -9.96 -3.28
N ASP A 33 -2.44 -10.39 -2.23
CA ASP A 33 -2.52 -9.75 -0.92
C ASP A 33 -2.02 -8.30 -0.98
N MET A 34 -0.96 -8.04 -1.75
CA MET A 34 -0.39 -6.70 -1.92
C MET A 34 -1.38 -5.75 -2.60
N ILE A 35 -2.11 -6.24 -3.62
CA ILE A 35 -3.21 -5.52 -4.25
C ILE A 35 -4.34 -5.23 -3.26
N ASN A 36 -4.77 -6.24 -2.51
CA ASN A 36 -5.80 -6.08 -1.50
C ASN A 36 -5.37 -5.11 -0.40
N ALA A 37 -4.09 -5.11 -0.02
CA ALA A 37 -3.54 -4.18 0.96
C ALA A 37 -3.59 -2.75 0.41
N ALA A 38 -3.11 -2.52 -0.81
CA ALA A 38 -3.14 -1.21 -1.45
C ALA A 38 -4.57 -0.65 -1.57
N LYS A 39 -5.55 -1.49 -1.94
CA LYS A 39 -7.00 -1.17 -1.95
C LYS A 39 -7.51 -0.78 -0.57
N THR A 40 -7.21 -1.60 0.44
CA THR A 40 -7.64 -1.37 1.82
C THR A 40 -7.10 -0.05 2.36
N ILE A 41 -5.82 0.21 2.08
CA ILE A 41 -5.13 1.42 2.53
C ILE A 41 -5.65 2.65 1.77
N SER A 42 -5.87 2.57 0.45
CA SER A 42 -6.37 3.71 -0.32
C SER A 42 -7.78 4.13 0.09
N GLY A 43 -8.62 3.20 0.58
CA GLY A 43 -9.94 3.53 1.12
C GLY A 43 -9.91 4.47 2.34
N GLN A 44 -8.74 4.65 2.96
CA GLN A 44 -8.53 5.56 4.10
C GLN A 44 -7.89 6.90 3.68
N LEU A 45 -7.64 7.09 2.37
CA LEU A 45 -6.82 8.18 1.82
C LEU A 45 -7.51 8.84 0.62
N ASN A 46 -7.24 10.12 0.41
CA ASN A 46 -7.69 10.84 -0.79
C ASN A 46 -6.67 10.73 -1.95
N GLY A 47 -5.86 9.67 -1.99
CA GLY A 47 -4.69 9.56 -2.85
C GLY A 47 -4.27 8.12 -3.17
N GLY A 48 -3.15 7.98 -3.87
CA GLY A 48 -2.60 6.69 -4.28
C GLY A 48 -1.73 6.01 -3.22
N VAL A 49 -1.57 4.70 -3.34
CA VAL A 49 -0.69 3.88 -2.48
C VAL A 49 0.30 3.15 -3.37
N SER A 50 1.60 3.35 -3.16
CA SER A 50 2.67 2.58 -3.80
C SER A 50 3.32 1.67 -2.77
N VAL A 51 2.96 0.39 -2.77
CA VAL A 51 3.56 -0.59 -1.85
C VAL A 51 4.93 -0.97 -2.40
N LYS A 52 5.96 -0.65 -1.63
CA LYS A 52 7.35 -0.94 -1.98
C LYS A 52 7.77 -2.33 -1.51
N GLY A 53 8.34 -3.10 -2.42
CA GLY A 53 8.95 -4.40 -2.16
C GLY A 53 8.15 -5.58 -2.69
N GLY A 54 8.87 -6.59 -3.19
CA GLY A 54 8.28 -7.84 -3.66
C GLY A 54 8.59 -9.05 -2.78
N HIS A 55 7.95 -10.16 -3.15
CA HIS A 55 7.85 -11.42 -2.39
C HIS A 55 9.15 -12.21 -2.25
N SER A 56 10.25 -11.75 -2.86
CA SER A 56 11.54 -12.45 -2.85
C SER A 56 12.71 -11.49 -3.02
N VAL A 57 13.90 -11.94 -2.60
CA VAL A 57 15.18 -11.19 -2.66
C VAL A 57 15.53 -10.73 -4.09
N SER A 58 14.88 -11.29 -5.12
CA SER A 58 15.10 -10.95 -6.54
C SER A 58 14.06 -10.02 -7.18
N ASP A 59 12.88 -9.86 -6.58
CA ASP A 59 11.75 -9.20 -7.24
C ASP A 59 11.44 -7.92 -6.47
N ALA A 60 11.96 -6.79 -6.96
CA ALA A 60 11.63 -5.45 -6.46
C ALA A 60 10.40 -4.91 -7.22
N ASP A 61 9.34 -5.70 -7.30
CA ASP A 61 8.09 -5.32 -7.94
C ASP A 61 7.32 -4.39 -7.00
N ASP A 62 7.43 -3.08 -7.22
CA ASP A 62 6.58 -2.09 -6.56
C ASP A 62 5.18 -2.11 -7.20
N LEU A 63 4.12 -2.05 -6.38
CA LEU A 63 2.73 -1.96 -6.85
C LEU A 63 2.20 -0.55 -6.60
N LEU A 64 1.66 0.11 -7.62
CA LEU A 64 0.90 1.35 -7.46
C LEU A 64 -0.60 1.11 -7.60
N TYR A 65 -1.37 1.54 -6.61
CA TYR A 65 -2.83 1.59 -6.67
C TYR A 65 -3.32 3.02 -6.56
N ALA A 66 -4.02 3.50 -7.58
CA ALA A 66 -4.57 4.86 -7.61
C ALA A 66 -5.81 4.91 -8.51
N ASN A 67 -6.80 5.73 -8.15
CA ASN A 67 -8.05 5.92 -8.92
C ASN A 67 -8.73 4.59 -9.29
N GLU A 68 -8.77 3.66 -8.33
CA GLU A 68 -9.31 2.31 -8.51
C GLU A 68 -8.57 1.42 -9.53
N GLN A 69 -7.39 1.84 -9.99
CA GLN A 69 -6.56 1.13 -10.98
C GLN A 69 -5.22 0.68 -10.38
N GLU A 70 -4.73 -0.45 -10.88
CA GLU A 70 -3.44 -1.06 -10.54
C GLU A 70 -2.43 -0.79 -11.67
N TYR A 71 -1.20 -0.41 -11.31
CA TYR A 71 -0.09 -0.14 -12.23
C TYR A 71 1.17 -0.88 -11.82
#